data_AF-B9A1R6-F1
#
_entry.id   AF-B9A1R6-F1
#
_cell.length_a   1.000
_cell.length_b   1.000
_cell.length_c   1.000
_cell.angle_alpha   90.00
_cell.angle_beta   90.00
_cell.angle_gamma   90.00
#
_symmetry.space_group_name_H-M   'P 1'
#
loop_
_entity.id
_entity.type
_entity.pdbx_description
1 polymer ?
#
loop_
_entity_poly.entity_id
_entity_poly.type
_entity_poly.pdbx_seq_one_letter_code
_entity_poly.pdbx_strand_id
1 'polypeptide(L)'
;MVVLSPTHSARSVLSPKSTGYIPLGKTLNTPTVSSAVSATYAKSLFTAKLPSEVLNLGPDELFTKYTVSEVKAVQHQLRRAYYAFEYADAKQEELRLMVGERYRDLLQASSSIISIAKSAQHVLDALEESREAIISQHDPPLPPKTASIDGLDDRHLVALQVLSAHMKLLLDAPEHLWRLIERKKYLQAAWLFLLSRVESMFWFVRSIYQIICFPNIVFQTEFPLVQRQWDVVSQFRSQIIHKSTLSLREASASSEETCATLVTLHLLDSRPLNETLATLLLQRSKTLQSVLAWNSGTSVSKQAKTPSITIGNGDGNPVLSAKPVSVREVTQTMKRALSIVVQTVITARAVFQDEPSQESLIVRVLRSMQEDQQENTRLVDALPEQLYLTTQSLLSHLTSSANFQLLPVNLRSYKPYVDLNSSSSLLNRTELSQRVEEWYKSSCDQWRHSAAQWFSELHSIKEVWSLRNAIRRYVVGTALLQGESAYIVSNLDSLCHERILGIWQNLLLETEAKFKKSLHDDVSLCQQKENTKGTYNLKQSTLPILNIPHSKNTNSHSNDNCAS
;
A
#
# COMPACT_ATOMS: atom_id res chain seq x y z
N MET A 1 14.43 -65.61 -9.83
CA MET A 1 14.40 -64.28 -9.21
C MET A 1 13.01 -63.70 -9.45
N VAL A 2 12.40 -63.19 -8.38
CA VAL A 2 10.96 -63.21 -8.10
C VAL A 2 10.13 -62.20 -8.90
N VAL A 3 8.96 -62.65 -9.35
CA VAL A 3 7.85 -61.87 -9.94
C VAL A 3 6.97 -61.33 -8.81
N LEU A 4 6.68 -60.01 -8.77
CA LEU A 4 5.61 -59.45 -7.94
C LEU A 4 4.93 -58.25 -8.62
N SER A 5 3.60 -58.32 -8.64
CA SER A 5 2.58 -57.42 -9.15
C SER A 5 2.33 -56.20 -8.24
N PRO A 6 1.65 -55.14 -8.73
CA PRO A 6 1.24 -54.00 -7.90
C PRO A 6 -0.15 -54.25 -7.28
N THR A 7 -0.26 -54.10 -5.96
CA THR A 7 -1.54 -54.13 -5.23
C THR A 7 -2.01 -52.72 -4.89
N HIS A 8 -3.28 -52.48 -5.23
CA HIS A 8 -4.09 -51.34 -4.81
C HIS A 8 -4.21 -51.25 -3.28
N SER A 9 -4.17 -50.03 -2.71
CA SER A 9 -4.78 -49.75 -1.41
C SER A 9 -5.31 -48.31 -1.38
N ALA A 10 -6.63 -48.20 -1.54
CA ALA A 10 -7.40 -47.00 -1.29
C ALA A 10 -7.60 -46.84 0.23
N ARG A 11 -7.19 -45.71 0.80
CA ARG A 11 -7.51 -45.35 2.18
C ARG A 11 -8.47 -44.16 2.20
N SER A 12 -9.75 -44.52 2.25
CA SER A 12 -10.88 -43.67 2.61
C SER A 12 -10.72 -43.20 4.05
N VAL A 13 -10.84 -41.89 4.29
CA VAL A 13 -11.01 -41.32 5.63
C VAL A 13 -12.42 -40.75 5.71
N LEU A 14 -13.18 -41.36 6.60
CA LEU A 14 -14.60 -41.19 6.84
C LEU A 14 -14.93 -39.85 7.50
N SER A 15 -16.03 -39.24 7.03
CA SER A 15 -16.82 -38.26 7.77
C SER A 15 -17.32 -38.84 9.11
N PRO A 16 -17.37 -38.05 10.20
CA PRO A 16 -18.10 -38.45 11.39
C PRO A 16 -19.61 -38.38 11.13
N LYS A 17 -20.28 -39.51 11.37
CA LYS A 17 -21.72 -39.69 11.27
C LYS A 17 -22.46 -38.78 12.27
N SER A 18 -23.24 -37.85 11.74
CA SER A 18 -24.35 -37.21 12.45
C SER A 18 -25.49 -38.22 12.61
N THR A 19 -25.74 -38.68 13.84
CA THR A 19 -26.97 -39.38 14.19
C THR A 19 -27.50 -38.76 15.48
N GLY A 20 -28.68 -38.14 15.39
CA GLY A 20 -29.33 -37.47 16.51
C GLY A 20 -30.62 -36.78 16.08
N TYR A 21 -31.51 -37.52 15.43
CA TYR A 21 -32.92 -37.15 15.29
C TYR A 21 -33.59 -37.41 16.65
N ILE A 22 -34.13 -36.37 17.30
CA ILE A 22 -35.11 -36.49 18.39
C ILE A 22 -36.25 -35.50 18.13
N PRO A 23 -37.51 -35.89 18.36
CA PRO A 23 -38.69 -35.27 17.74
C PRO A 23 -39.16 -34.01 18.46
N LEU A 24 -39.90 -33.23 17.67
CA LEU A 24 -40.72 -32.09 18.07
C LEU A 24 -41.69 -32.46 19.20
N GLY A 25 -41.70 -31.67 20.28
CA GLY A 25 -42.79 -31.63 21.25
C GLY A 25 -42.35 -31.62 22.72
N LYS A 26 -42.11 -30.41 23.27
CA LYS A 26 -42.52 -29.99 24.63
C LYS A 26 -42.04 -28.56 24.92
N THR A 27 -43.02 -27.67 25.10
CA THR A 27 -43.04 -26.49 25.97
C THR A 27 -41.75 -25.69 26.13
N LEU A 28 -41.75 -24.53 25.48
CA LEU A 28 -40.84 -23.41 25.68
C LEU A 28 -40.90 -22.93 27.14
N ASN A 29 -39.93 -23.33 27.96
CA ASN A 29 -39.64 -22.66 29.21
C ASN A 29 -38.49 -21.68 28.96
N THR A 30 -38.85 -20.41 28.86
CA THR A 30 -37.93 -19.27 28.95
C THR A 30 -37.13 -19.37 30.26
N PRO A 31 -35.79 -19.27 30.25
CA PRO A 31 -35.07 -18.95 31.47
C PRO A 31 -35.20 -17.43 31.65
N THR A 32 -36.22 -17.02 32.40
CA THR A 32 -36.16 -15.75 33.14
C THR A 32 -34.90 -15.81 33.99
N VAL A 33 -33.85 -15.11 33.56
CA VAL A 33 -32.66 -14.84 34.39
C VAL A 33 -33.12 -13.87 35.47
N SER A 34 -33.65 -14.45 36.54
CA SER A 34 -33.91 -13.77 37.79
C SER A 34 -32.59 -13.19 38.30
N SER A 35 -32.51 -11.87 38.33
CA SER A 35 -31.51 -11.07 39.03
C SER A 35 -31.62 -11.29 40.55
N ALA A 36 -31.29 -12.50 41.02
CA ALA A 36 -31.39 -12.89 42.43
C ALA A 36 -30.16 -13.65 42.95
N VAL A 37 -29.16 -13.91 42.11
CA VAL A 37 -28.01 -14.76 42.51
C VAL A 37 -26.80 -13.93 43.02
N SER A 38 -26.72 -12.63 42.71
CA SER A 38 -25.60 -11.79 43.15
C SER A 38 -25.68 -11.33 44.61
N ALA A 39 -26.86 -11.39 45.25
CA ALA A 39 -27.03 -10.94 46.63
C ALA A 39 -26.68 -12.01 47.69
N THR A 40 -26.64 -13.29 47.30
CA THR A 40 -26.50 -14.41 48.23
C THR A 40 -25.04 -14.80 48.47
N TYR A 41 -24.15 -14.60 47.49
CA TYR A 41 -22.73 -14.92 47.64
C TYR A 41 -21.93 -13.85 48.42
N ALA A 42 -22.35 -12.59 48.40
CA ALA A 42 -21.73 -11.53 49.19
C ALA A 42 -22.06 -11.64 50.70
N LYS A 43 -23.16 -12.32 51.06
CA LYS A 43 -23.59 -12.48 52.46
C LYS A 43 -23.01 -13.69 53.17
N SER A 44 -22.47 -14.70 52.46
CA SER A 44 -22.03 -15.96 53.09
C SER A 44 -20.57 -15.99 53.55
N LEU A 45 -19.81 -14.90 53.38
CA LEU A 45 -18.43 -14.80 53.91
C LEU A 45 -18.32 -13.94 55.18
N PHE A 46 -19.41 -13.30 55.62
CA PHE A 46 -19.49 -12.60 56.90
C PHE A 46 -20.08 -13.49 58.00
N THR A 47 -19.48 -14.66 58.21
CA THR A 47 -19.80 -15.50 59.38
C THR A 47 -18.54 -15.79 60.18
N ALA A 48 -17.98 -14.73 60.75
CA ALA A 48 -17.20 -14.79 61.98
C ALA A 48 -17.44 -13.47 62.71
N LYS A 49 -18.12 -13.55 63.86
CA LYS A 49 -18.41 -12.43 64.76
C LYS A 49 -17.13 -11.66 65.13
N LEU A 50 -16.86 -10.56 64.46
CA LEU A 50 -16.26 -9.34 64.99
C LEU A 50 -16.80 -8.19 64.13
N PRO A 51 -17.46 -7.19 64.71
CA PRO A 51 -18.43 -6.37 63.99
C PRO A 51 -17.71 -5.34 63.11
N SER A 52 -18.40 -4.90 62.07
CA SER A 52 -18.18 -3.70 61.26
C SER A 52 -17.72 -2.42 62.02
N GLU A 53 -17.75 -2.40 63.35
CA GLU A 53 -17.12 -1.38 64.19
C GLU A 53 -15.59 -1.31 64.04
N VAL A 54 -14.90 -2.44 63.93
CA VAL A 54 -13.42 -2.48 63.85
C VAL A 54 -12.89 -1.94 62.53
N LEU A 55 -13.70 -1.99 61.47
CA LEU A 55 -13.38 -1.44 60.14
C LEU A 55 -13.52 0.09 60.07
N ASN A 56 -14.29 0.69 60.99
CA ASN A 56 -14.57 2.14 61.05
C ASN A 56 -13.85 2.86 62.19
N LEU A 57 -13.12 2.12 63.04
CA LEU A 57 -12.31 2.68 64.12
C LEU A 57 -10.99 3.22 63.56
N GLY A 58 -10.64 4.46 63.92
CA GLY A 58 -9.35 5.06 63.56
C GLY A 58 -8.17 4.27 64.15
N PRO A 59 -6.97 4.32 63.54
CA PRO A 59 -5.81 3.54 63.96
C PRO A 59 -5.51 3.71 65.47
N ASP A 60 -5.63 4.92 65.98
CA ASP A 60 -5.31 5.28 67.36
C ASP A 60 -6.30 4.73 68.38
N GLU A 61 -7.57 4.55 68.00
CA GLU A 61 -8.58 3.92 68.86
C GLU A 61 -8.42 2.41 68.96
N LEU A 62 -7.87 1.79 67.92
CA LEU A 62 -7.58 0.35 67.89
C LEU A 62 -6.43 0.01 68.85
N PHE A 63 -5.38 0.83 68.88
CA PHE A 63 -4.21 0.63 69.74
C PHE A 63 -4.48 0.94 71.23
N THR A 64 -5.49 1.76 71.53
CA THR A 64 -5.85 2.11 72.91
C THR A 64 -6.82 1.13 73.56
N LYS A 65 -7.70 0.49 72.77
CA LYS A 65 -8.76 -0.40 73.28
C LYS A 65 -8.42 -1.90 73.24
N TYR A 66 -7.48 -2.33 72.38
CA TYR A 66 -7.18 -3.75 72.16
C TYR A 66 -5.74 -4.15 72.49
N THR A 67 -5.54 -5.40 72.89
CA THR A 67 -4.20 -5.95 73.16
C THR A 67 -3.44 -6.25 71.86
N VAL A 68 -2.10 -6.29 71.91
CA VAL A 68 -1.22 -6.46 70.72
C VAL A 68 -1.54 -7.74 69.93
N SER A 69 -1.96 -8.81 70.61
CA SER A 69 -2.41 -10.07 69.99
C SER A 69 -3.71 -9.91 69.20
N GLU A 70 -4.66 -9.14 69.71
CA GLU A 70 -5.95 -8.89 69.07
C GLU A 70 -5.78 -7.95 67.87
N VAL A 71 -4.92 -6.94 67.98
CA VAL A 71 -4.57 -6.04 66.86
C VAL A 71 -3.94 -6.81 65.70
N LYS A 72 -3.08 -7.79 65.96
CA LYS A 72 -2.52 -8.66 64.89
C LYS A 72 -3.60 -9.53 64.25
N ALA A 73 -4.56 -10.04 65.01
CA ALA A 73 -5.69 -10.79 64.47
C ALA A 73 -6.58 -9.91 63.58
N VAL A 74 -6.84 -8.67 64.01
CA VAL A 74 -7.56 -7.65 63.22
C VAL A 74 -6.80 -7.32 61.94
N GLN A 75 -5.48 -7.08 62.00
CA GLN A 75 -4.65 -6.83 60.81
C GLN A 75 -4.72 -7.96 59.79
N HIS A 76 -4.61 -9.22 60.24
CA HIS A 76 -4.73 -10.37 59.37
C HIS A 76 -6.13 -10.47 58.74
N GLN A 77 -7.18 -10.15 59.49
CA GLN A 77 -8.55 -10.15 58.98
C GLN A 77 -8.80 -9.02 57.97
N LEU A 78 -8.31 -7.80 58.23
CA LEU A 78 -8.38 -6.67 57.31
C LEU A 78 -7.66 -6.97 56.00
N ARG A 79 -6.46 -7.55 56.09
CA ARG A 79 -5.70 -7.96 54.90
C ARG A 79 -6.45 -9.01 54.09
N ARG A 80 -7.09 -10.00 54.73
CA ARG A 80 -7.91 -11.01 54.04
C ARG A 80 -9.17 -10.41 53.42
N ALA A 81 -9.84 -9.50 54.12
CA ALA A 81 -11.03 -8.81 53.62
C ALA A 81 -10.70 -7.91 52.43
N TYR A 82 -9.60 -7.15 52.51
CA TYR A 82 -9.09 -6.33 51.43
C TYR A 82 -8.79 -7.18 50.18
N TYR A 83 -8.03 -8.27 50.33
CA TYR A 83 -7.76 -9.17 49.20
C TYR A 83 -9.03 -9.85 48.65
N ALA A 84 -10.01 -10.16 49.50
CA ALA A 84 -11.28 -10.73 49.06
C ALA A 84 -12.14 -9.71 48.29
N PHE A 85 -12.11 -8.44 48.71
CA PHE A 85 -12.78 -7.34 48.03
C PHE A 85 -12.13 -7.06 46.67
N GLU A 86 -10.80 -6.99 46.62
CA GLU A 86 -10.04 -6.82 45.38
C GLU A 86 -10.26 -7.98 44.39
N TYR A 87 -10.34 -9.22 44.89
CA TYR A 87 -10.70 -10.39 44.06
C TYR A 87 -12.14 -10.31 43.52
N ALA A 88 -13.09 -9.82 44.33
CA ALA A 88 -14.47 -9.66 43.91
C ALA A 88 -14.62 -8.58 42.84
N ASP A 89 -13.94 -7.44 42.99
CA ASP A 89 -13.92 -6.35 42.01
C ASP A 89 -13.27 -6.79 40.70
N ALA A 90 -12.15 -7.51 40.77
CA ALA A 90 -11.49 -8.08 39.60
C ALA A 90 -12.40 -9.07 38.87
N LYS A 91 -13.11 -9.94 39.59
CA LYS A 91 -14.05 -10.89 39.00
C LYS A 91 -15.27 -10.20 38.39
N GLN A 92 -15.74 -9.11 39.01
CA GLN A 92 -16.83 -8.30 38.48
C GLN A 92 -16.42 -7.63 37.16
N GLU A 93 -15.21 -7.09 37.07
CA GLU A 93 -14.71 -6.50 35.82
C GLU A 93 -14.51 -7.57 34.74
N GLU A 94 -14.00 -8.75 35.09
CA GLU A 94 -13.89 -9.89 34.18
C GLU A 94 -15.26 -10.30 33.61
N LEU A 95 -16.30 -10.34 34.44
CA LEU A 95 -17.67 -10.62 34.02
C LEU A 95 -18.23 -9.52 33.11
N ARG A 96 -17.95 -8.26 33.41
CA ARG A 96 -18.35 -7.13 32.57
C ARG A 96 -17.73 -7.22 31.18
N LEU A 97 -16.44 -7.57 31.10
CA LEU A 97 -15.73 -7.80 29.85
C LEU A 97 -16.31 -9.00 29.07
N MET A 98 -16.49 -10.15 29.74
CA MET A 98 -17.05 -11.36 29.10
C MET A 98 -18.46 -11.13 28.54
N VAL A 99 -19.30 -10.39 29.27
CA VAL A 99 -20.66 -10.06 28.81
C VAL A 99 -20.61 -9.04 27.67
N GLY A 100 -19.75 -8.02 27.77
CA GLY A 100 -19.54 -7.02 26.72
C GLY A 100 -19.05 -7.62 25.41
N GLU A 101 -18.11 -8.57 25.47
CA GLU A 101 -17.60 -9.32 24.32
C GLU A 101 -18.72 -10.14 23.66
N ARG A 102 -19.52 -10.89 24.43
CA ARG A 102 -20.66 -11.64 23.90
C ARG A 102 -21.72 -10.76 23.24
N TYR A 103 -22.01 -9.57 23.79
CA TYR A 103 -22.93 -8.63 23.15
C TYR A 103 -22.36 -8.07 21.85
N ARG A 104 -21.06 -7.75 21.83
CA ARG A 104 -20.37 -7.31 20.61
C ARG A 104 -20.37 -8.39 19.54
N ASP A 105 -20.11 -9.63 19.91
CA ASP A 105 -20.14 -10.79 19.01
C ASP A 105 -21.56 -11.02 18.45
N LEU A 106 -22.59 -10.89 19.29
CA LEU A 106 -23.98 -11.03 18.85
C LEU A 106 -24.37 -9.94 17.84
N LEU A 107 -23.96 -8.69 18.08
CA LEU A 107 -24.19 -7.57 17.16
C LEU A 107 -23.38 -7.70 15.86
N GLN A 108 -22.16 -8.23 15.95
CA GLN A 108 -21.35 -8.52 14.77
C GLN A 108 -21.99 -9.66 13.95
N ALA A 109 -22.44 -10.73 14.61
CA ALA A 109 -23.12 -11.84 13.97
C ALA A 109 -24.43 -11.42 13.30
N SER A 110 -25.24 -10.56 13.95
CA SER A 110 -26.46 -10.04 13.33
C SER A 110 -26.16 -9.17 12.10
N SER A 111 -25.13 -8.32 12.17
CA SER A 111 -24.66 -7.54 11.02
C SER A 111 -24.18 -8.44 9.88
N SER A 112 -23.48 -9.54 10.19
CA SER A 112 -23.09 -10.55 9.20
C SER A 112 -24.30 -11.23 8.58
N ILE A 113 -25.34 -11.58 9.35
CA ILE A 113 -26.57 -12.18 8.83
C ILE A 113 -27.28 -11.22 7.87
N ILE A 114 -27.37 -9.93 8.21
CA ILE A 114 -27.96 -8.91 7.33
C ILE A 114 -27.17 -8.79 6.02
N SER A 115 -25.83 -8.79 6.10
CA SER A 115 -24.95 -8.79 4.92
C SER A 115 -25.16 -10.02 4.04
N ILE A 116 -25.24 -11.21 4.64
CA ILE A 116 -25.52 -12.47 3.93
C ILE A 116 -26.90 -12.43 3.26
N ALA A 117 -27.92 -11.92 3.95
CA ALA A 117 -29.27 -11.80 3.37
C ALA A 117 -29.29 -10.86 2.16
N LYS A 118 -28.60 -9.72 2.26
CA LYS A 118 -28.47 -8.76 1.15
C LYS A 118 -27.70 -9.37 -0.03
N SER A 119 -26.60 -10.07 0.25
CA SER A 119 -25.85 -10.81 -0.78
C SER A 119 -26.68 -11.91 -1.44
N ALA A 120 -27.48 -12.65 -0.67
CA ALA A 120 -28.37 -13.68 -1.21
C ALA A 120 -29.46 -13.09 -2.11
N GLN A 121 -30.03 -11.93 -1.75
CA GLN A 121 -30.99 -11.22 -2.58
C GLN A 121 -30.34 -10.77 -3.91
N HIS A 122 -29.13 -10.21 -3.87
CA HIS A 122 -28.40 -9.87 -5.09
C HIS A 122 -28.09 -11.07 -5.98
N VAL A 123 -27.80 -12.24 -5.40
CA VAL A 123 -27.63 -13.48 -6.18
C VAL A 123 -28.94 -13.89 -6.85
N LEU A 124 -30.08 -13.74 -6.18
CA LEU A 124 -31.39 -13.99 -6.78
C LEU A 124 -31.66 -13.00 -7.92
N ASP A 125 -31.42 -11.71 -7.72
CA ASP A 125 -31.59 -10.69 -8.76
C ASP A 125 -30.70 -10.99 -9.98
N ALA A 126 -29.43 -11.34 -9.76
CA ALA A 126 -28.51 -11.72 -10.84
C ALA A 126 -28.91 -13.02 -11.54
N LEU A 127 -29.51 -13.98 -10.82
CA LEU A 127 -30.06 -15.20 -11.41
C LEU A 127 -31.31 -14.89 -12.23
N GLU A 128 -32.20 -14.03 -11.74
CA GLU A 128 -33.38 -13.57 -12.47
C GLU A 128 -32.96 -12.80 -13.74
N GLU A 129 -31.99 -11.89 -13.64
CA GLU A 129 -31.39 -11.19 -14.79
C GLU A 129 -30.78 -12.18 -15.77
N SER A 130 -30.01 -13.18 -15.29
CA SER A 130 -29.44 -14.21 -16.16
C SER A 130 -30.51 -15.04 -16.85
N ARG A 131 -31.60 -15.35 -16.14
CA ARG A 131 -32.74 -16.09 -16.66
C ARG A 131 -33.47 -15.27 -17.72
N GLU A 132 -33.71 -13.99 -17.46
CA GLU A 132 -34.29 -13.05 -18.42
C GLU A 132 -33.37 -12.85 -19.63
N ALA A 133 -32.05 -12.78 -19.45
CA ALA A 133 -31.05 -12.69 -20.51
C ALA A 133 -31.00 -13.96 -21.38
N ILE A 134 -31.23 -15.14 -20.79
CA ILE A 134 -31.34 -16.43 -21.50
C ILE A 134 -32.68 -16.51 -22.25
N ILE A 135 -33.78 -16.05 -21.65
CA ILE A 135 -35.11 -16.05 -22.29
C ILE A 135 -35.19 -15.01 -23.41
N SER A 136 -34.54 -13.86 -23.24
CA SER A 136 -34.47 -12.77 -24.22
C SER A 136 -33.41 -12.97 -25.30
N GLN A 137 -32.60 -14.03 -25.22
CA GLN A 137 -31.87 -14.55 -26.38
C GLN A 137 -32.87 -15.06 -27.40
N HIS A 138 -33.41 -14.14 -28.19
CA HIS A 138 -34.08 -14.45 -29.43
C HIS A 138 -33.04 -15.08 -30.37
N ASP A 139 -33.48 -16.09 -31.13
CA ASP A 139 -32.71 -16.58 -32.27
C ASP A 139 -32.18 -15.38 -33.09
N PRO A 140 -30.94 -15.44 -33.61
CA PRO A 140 -30.32 -14.33 -34.30
C PRO A 140 -31.25 -13.74 -35.37
N PRO A 141 -31.32 -12.40 -35.52
CA PRO A 141 -32.25 -11.77 -36.45
C PRO A 141 -31.98 -12.27 -37.87
N LEU A 142 -33.02 -12.83 -38.49
CA LEU A 142 -32.95 -13.31 -39.87
C LEU A 142 -32.51 -12.16 -40.79
N PRO A 143 -31.54 -12.38 -41.69
CA PRO A 143 -31.31 -11.44 -42.79
C PRO A 143 -32.56 -11.38 -43.69
N PRO A 144 -32.82 -10.23 -44.35
CA PRO A 144 -33.95 -10.11 -45.26
C PRO A 144 -33.80 -11.12 -46.40
N LYS A 145 -34.83 -11.93 -46.60
CA LYS A 145 -34.91 -12.99 -47.62
C LYS A 145 -34.65 -12.40 -49.01
N THR A 146 -33.42 -12.49 -49.50
CA THR A 146 -33.14 -12.37 -50.93
C THR A 146 -32.81 -13.75 -51.49
N ALA A 147 -33.79 -14.27 -52.23
CA ALA A 147 -33.70 -15.34 -53.23
C ALA A 147 -32.98 -16.64 -52.85
N SER A 148 -33.78 -17.63 -52.44
CA SER A 148 -33.73 -19.03 -52.88
C SER A 148 -32.36 -19.69 -53.08
N ILE A 149 -31.95 -20.53 -52.13
CA ILE A 149 -31.51 -21.93 -52.31
C ILE A 149 -31.70 -22.64 -50.94
N ASP A 150 -32.34 -23.81 -50.96
CA ASP A 150 -32.43 -24.87 -49.95
C ASP A 150 -32.40 -24.52 -48.44
N GLY A 151 -33.58 -24.55 -47.80
CA GLY A 151 -33.88 -24.02 -46.46
C GLY A 151 -33.33 -24.77 -45.23
N LEU A 152 -32.20 -25.46 -45.34
CA LEU A 152 -31.50 -26.11 -44.21
C LEU A 152 -30.11 -25.51 -43.92
N ASP A 153 -29.55 -24.68 -44.81
CA ASP A 153 -28.15 -24.25 -44.73
C ASP A 153 -27.97 -22.86 -44.06
N ASP A 154 -28.94 -21.94 -44.16
CA ASP A 154 -28.78 -20.57 -43.63
C ASP A 154 -28.64 -20.50 -42.10
N ARG A 155 -29.40 -21.31 -41.36
CA ARG A 155 -29.31 -21.36 -39.88
C ARG A 155 -27.97 -21.93 -39.42
N HIS A 156 -27.48 -22.94 -40.14
CA HIS A 156 -26.20 -23.56 -39.85
C HIS A 156 -25.04 -22.62 -40.20
N LEU A 157 -25.14 -21.87 -41.30
CA LEU A 157 -24.19 -20.82 -41.68
C LEU A 157 -24.14 -19.68 -40.65
N VAL A 158 -25.28 -19.19 -40.17
CA VAL A 158 -25.31 -18.15 -39.12
C VAL A 158 -24.71 -18.69 -37.81
N ALA A 159 -25.04 -19.92 -37.42
CA ALA A 159 -24.43 -20.55 -36.24
C ALA A 159 -22.90 -20.69 -36.40
N LEU A 160 -22.41 -21.08 -37.59
CA LEU A 160 -20.98 -21.16 -37.90
C LEU A 160 -20.31 -19.77 -37.91
N GLN A 161 -21.00 -18.72 -38.36
CA GLN A 161 -20.50 -17.35 -38.32
C GLN A 161 -20.35 -16.83 -36.89
N VAL A 162 -21.36 -17.06 -36.04
CA VAL A 162 -21.29 -16.73 -34.60
C VAL A 162 -20.16 -17.52 -33.93
N LEU A 163 -20.07 -18.83 -34.21
CA LEU A 163 -18.99 -19.70 -33.73
C LEU A 163 -17.60 -19.20 -34.15
N SER A 164 -17.47 -18.77 -35.40
CA SER A 164 -16.26 -18.20 -35.95
C SER A 164 -15.89 -16.89 -35.25
N ALA A 165 -16.84 -16.03 -34.93
CA ALA A 165 -16.61 -14.81 -34.16
C ALA A 165 -16.08 -15.10 -32.73
N HIS A 166 -16.66 -16.07 -32.04
CA HIS A 166 -16.18 -16.51 -30.71
C HIS A 166 -14.76 -17.09 -30.77
N MET A 167 -14.51 -18.00 -31.73
CA MET A 167 -13.19 -18.58 -31.93
C MET A 167 -12.16 -17.52 -32.31
N LYS A 168 -12.54 -16.56 -33.15
CA LYS A 168 -11.68 -15.47 -33.60
C LYS A 168 -11.29 -14.57 -32.42
N LEU A 169 -12.22 -14.25 -31.52
CA LEU A 169 -11.94 -13.47 -30.31
C LEU A 169 -10.92 -14.19 -29.42
N LEU A 170 -11.06 -15.50 -29.24
CA LEU A 170 -10.15 -16.30 -28.43
C LEU A 170 -8.74 -16.41 -29.06
N LEU A 171 -8.66 -16.54 -30.39
CA LEU A 171 -7.40 -16.61 -31.12
C LEU A 171 -6.66 -15.26 -31.15
N ASP A 172 -7.40 -14.15 -31.24
CA ASP A 172 -6.83 -12.80 -31.27
C ASP A 172 -6.43 -12.34 -29.84
N ALA A 173 -7.03 -12.91 -28.77
CA ALA A 173 -6.81 -12.48 -27.39
C ALA A 173 -5.35 -12.50 -26.91
N PRO A 174 -4.53 -13.56 -27.10
CA PRO A 174 -3.13 -13.57 -26.65
C PRO A 174 -2.28 -12.42 -27.21
N GLU A 175 -2.43 -12.13 -28.51
CA GLU A 175 -1.66 -11.09 -29.18
C GLU A 175 -2.05 -9.69 -28.66
N HIS A 176 -3.35 -9.46 -28.53
CA HIS A 176 -3.88 -8.20 -28.02
C HIS A 176 -3.55 -8.00 -26.53
N LEU A 177 -3.62 -9.05 -25.72
CA LEU A 177 -3.20 -9.01 -24.32
C LEU A 177 -1.73 -8.63 -24.20
N TRP A 178 -0.86 -9.23 -24.99
CA TRP A 178 0.57 -8.90 -24.98
C TRP A 178 0.83 -7.44 -25.37
N ARG A 179 0.16 -6.95 -26.44
CA ARG A 179 0.25 -5.55 -26.87
C ARG A 179 -0.24 -4.56 -25.80
N LEU A 180 -1.33 -4.88 -25.10
CA LEU A 180 -1.88 -4.02 -24.04
C LEU A 180 -0.96 -3.99 -22.81
N ILE A 181 -0.40 -5.14 -22.44
CA ILE A 181 0.57 -5.26 -21.34
C ILE A 181 1.83 -4.46 -21.63
N GLU A 182 2.36 -4.50 -22.86
CA GLU A 182 3.56 -3.74 -23.25
C GLU A 182 3.30 -2.23 -23.26
N ARG A 183 2.09 -1.82 -23.64
CA ARG A 183 1.63 -0.42 -23.59
C ARG A 183 1.23 0.06 -22.19
N LYS A 184 1.42 -0.75 -21.14
CA LYS A 184 1.02 -0.47 -19.74
C LYS A 184 -0.49 -0.21 -19.54
N LYS A 185 -1.33 -0.65 -20.47
CA LYS A 185 -2.79 -0.54 -20.40
C LYS A 185 -3.41 -1.73 -19.69
N TYR A 186 -3.13 -1.85 -18.39
CA TYR A 186 -3.47 -3.04 -17.60
C TYR A 186 -4.97 -3.23 -17.38
N LEU A 187 -5.74 -2.14 -17.24
CA LEU A 187 -7.20 -2.22 -17.03
C LEU A 187 -7.90 -2.81 -18.25
N GLN A 188 -7.52 -2.35 -19.45
CA GLN A 188 -8.01 -2.88 -20.71
C GLN A 188 -7.58 -4.34 -20.90
N ALA A 189 -6.36 -4.71 -20.51
CA ALA A 189 -5.89 -6.09 -20.56
C ALA A 189 -6.68 -7.00 -19.60
N ALA A 190 -6.95 -6.55 -18.39
CA ALA A 190 -7.77 -7.29 -17.43
C ALA A 190 -9.20 -7.48 -17.94
N TRP A 191 -9.80 -6.45 -18.53
CA TRP A 191 -11.15 -6.54 -19.10
C TRP A 191 -11.21 -7.53 -20.27
N LEU A 192 -10.26 -7.46 -21.21
CA LEU A 192 -10.17 -8.42 -22.32
C LEU A 192 -9.98 -9.84 -21.80
N PHE A 193 -9.14 -10.04 -20.77
CA PHE A 193 -8.95 -11.34 -20.14
C PHE A 193 -10.26 -11.87 -19.51
N LEU A 194 -10.99 -11.01 -18.78
CA LEU A 194 -12.27 -11.38 -18.17
C LEU A 194 -13.32 -11.73 -19.24
N LEU A 195 -13.36 -10.99 -20.35
CA LEU A 195 -14.20 -11.29 -21.50
C LEU A 195 -13.84 -12.65 -22.11
N SER A 196 -12.57 -12.89 -22.43
CA SER A 196 -12.11 -14.19 -22.96
C SER A 196 -12.37 -15.35 -22.00
N ARG A 197 -12.41 -15.10 -20.69
CA ARG A 197 -12.79 -16.11 -19.69
C ARG A 197 -14.26 -16.49 -19.77
N VAL A 198 -15.15 -15.50 -19.91
CA VAL A 198 -16.59 -15.76 -20.08
C VAL A 198 -16.84 -16.58 -21.34
N GLU A 199 -16.13 -16.27 -22.43
CA GLU A 199 -16.17 -17.05 -23.67
C GLU A 199 -15.76 -18.50 -23.44
N SER A 200 -14.60 -18.74 -22.83
CA SER A 200 -14.14 -20.09 -22.54
C SER A 200 -15.11 -20.86 -21.64
N MET A 201 -15.71 -20.19 -20.64
CA MET A 201 -16.73 -20.78 -19.77
C MET A 201 -18.00 -21.14 -20.55
N PHE A 202 -18.45 -20.29 -21.47
CA PHE A 202 -19.60 -20.57 -22.35
C PHE A 202 -19.35 -21.83 -23.19
N TRP A 203 -18.16 -21.95 -23.80
CA TRP A 203 -17.77 -23.14 -24.54
C TRP A 203 -17.73 -24.41 -23.68
N PHE A 204 -17.21 -24.31 -22.44
CA PHE A 204 -17.18 -25.41 -21.49
C PHE A 204 -18.59 -25.88 -21.09
N VAL A 205 -19.50 -24.95 -20.78
CA VAL A 205 -20.88 -25.27 -20.40
C VAL A 205 -21.66 -25.87 -21.57
N ARG A 206 -21.48 -25.33 -22.78
CA ARG A 206 -22.08 -25.89 -24.00
C ARG A 206 -21.58 -27.31 -24.30
N SER A 207 -20.29 -27.57 -24.10
CA SER A 207 -19.71 -28.92 -24.22
C SER A 207 -20.39 -29.90 -23.26
N ILE A 208 -20.57 -29.53 -21.99
CA ILE A 208 -21.23 -30.37 -20.98
C ILE A 208 -22.70 -30.62 -21.34
N TYR A 209 -23.44 -29.58 -21.74
CA TYR A 209 -24.84 -29.73 -22.15
C TYR A 209 -25.00 -30.67 -23.35
N GLN A 210 -24.11 -30.56 -24.34
CA GLN A 210 -24.12 -31.42 -25.53
C GLN A 210 -23.73 -32.87 -25.20
N ILE A 211 -22.81 -33.10 -24.26
CA ILE A 211 -22.48 -34.44 -23.74
C ILE A 211 -23.67 -35.07 -23.00
N ILE A 212 -24.42 -34.28 -22.23
CA ILE A 212 -25.59 -34.77 -21.47
C ILE A 212 -26.76 -35.09 -22.41
N CYS A 213 -27.01 -34.26 -23.43
CA CYS A 213 -28.12 -34.46 -24.37
C CYS A 213 -27.80 -35.42 -25.53
N PHE A 214 -26.52 -35.59 -25.91
CA PHE A 214 -26.09 -36.44 -27.02
C PHE A 214 -24.82 -37.23 -26.65
N PRO A 215 -24.94 -38.36 -25.93
CA PRO A 215 -23.81 -39.11 -25.37
C PRO A 215 -22.90 -39.81 -26.41
N ASN A 216 -23.23 -39.76 -27.71
CA ASN A 216 -22.49 -40.41 -28.79
C ASN A 216 -21.54 -39.48 -29.57
N ILE A 217 -21.47 -38.19 -29.24
CA ILE A 217 -20.54 -37.23 -29.87
C ILE A 217 -19.45 -36.91 -28.87
N VAL A 218 -18.29 -37.55 -29.04
CA VAL A 218 -17.11 -37.34 -28.18
C VAL A 218 -16.51 -35.97 -28.52
N PHE A 219 -16.93 -34.94 -27.77
CA PHE A 219 -16.54 -33.55 -27.98
C PHE A 219 -15.03 -33.28 -27.79
N GLN A 220 -14.28 -34.18 -27.12
CA GLN A 220 -12.81 -34.08 -27.05
C GLN A 220 -12.13 -34.07 -28.44
N THR A 221 -12.84 -34.54 -29.47
CA THR A 221 -12.34 -34.60 -30.84
C THR A 221 -12.71 -33.37 -31.69
N GLU A 222 -13.73 -32.58 -31.31
CA GLU A 222 -14.26 -31.53 -32.19
C GLU A 222 -13.54 -30.18 -32.05
N PHE A 223 -13.07 -29.78 -30.86
CA PHE A 223 -12.37 -28.48 -30.70
C PHE A 223 -11.24 -28.44 -29.64
N PRO A 224 -10.21 -29.31 -29.71
CA PRO A 224 -9.03 -29.23 -28.84
C PRO A 224 -8.28 -27.89 -28.96
N LEU A 225 -8.51 -27.16 -30.06
CA LEU A 225 -7.97 -25.83 -30.30
C LEU A 225 -8.45 -24.82 -29.24
N VAL A 226 -9.74 -24.81 -28.88
CA VAL A 226 -10.28 -23.85 -27.90
C VAL A 226 -9.62 -24.02 -26.55
N GLN A 227 -9.51 -25.27 -26.08
CA GLN A 227 -8.87 -25.58 -24.80
C GLN A 227 -7.39 -25.19 -24.82
N ARG A 228 -6.66 -25.54 -25.88
CA ARG A 228 -5.25 -25.17 -26.02
C ARG A 228 -5.04 -23.65 -26.04
N GLN A 229 -5.92 -22.90 -26.70
CA GLN A 229 -5.81 -21.45 -26.74
C GLN A 229 -6.19 -20.81 -25.41
N TRP A 230 -7.21 -21.34 -24.72
CA TRP A 230 -7.53 -20.91 -23.38
C TRP A 230 -6.39 -21.17 -22.39
N ASP A 231 -5.70 -22.30 -22.48
CA ASP A 231 -4.54 -22.60 -21.63
C ASP A 231 -3.42 -21.56 -21.81
N VAL A 232 -3.26 -21.02 -23.03
CA VAL A 232 -2.33 -19.90 -23.30
C VAL A 232 -2.87 -18.59 -22.71
N VAL A 233 -4.15 -18.27 -22.92
CA VAL A 233 -4.78 -17.04 -22.38
C VAL A 233 -4.78 -17.02 -20.85
N SER A 234 -5.05 -18.16 -20.21
CA SER A 234 -5.15 -18.29 -18.75
C SER A 234 -3.85 -17.88 -18.03
N GLN A 235 -2.69 -18.14 -18.64
CA GLN A 235 -1.37 -17.76 -18.12
C GLN A 235 -1.15 -16.25 -18.08
N PHE A 236 -1.89 -15.45 -18.86
CA PHE A 236 -1.76 -14.00 -18.82
C PHE A 236 -2.29 -13.39 -17.53
N ARG A 237 -3.16 -14.08 -16.78
CA ARG A 237 -3.66 -13.59 -15.48
C ARG A 237 -2.51 -13.26 -14.52
N SER A 238 -1.59 -14.20 -14.32
CA SER A 238 -0.45 -14.01 -13.42
C SER A 238 0.51 -12.94 -13.96
N GLN A 239 0.69 -12.87 -15.27
CA GLN A 239 1.54 -11.85 -15.91
C GLN A 239 0.98 -10.44 -15.75
N ILE A 240 -0.34 -10.25 -15.92
CA ILE A 240 -1.01 -8.95 -15.74
C ILE A 240 -0.89 -8.51 -14.29
N ILE A 241 -1.14 -9.40 -13.32
CA ILE A 241 -1.01 -9.10 -11.88
C ILE A 241 0.44 -8.74 -11.53
N HIS A 242 1.41 -9.51 -12.02
CA HIS A 242 2.82 -9.27 -11.74
C HIS A 242 3.30 -7.94 -12.34
N LYS A 243 3.02 -7.69 -13.62
CA LYS A 243 3.46 -6.47 -14.31
C LYS A 243 2.73 -5.23 -13.78
N SER A 244 1.45 -5.31 -13.44
CA SER A 244 0.73 -4.20 -12.79
C SER A 244 1.32 -3.87 -11.41
N THR A 245 1.63 -4.89 -10.60
CA THR A 245 2.31 -4.70 -9.31
C THR A 245 3.69 -4.07 -9.47
N LEU A 246 4.44 -4.44 -10.50
CA LEU A 246 5.72 -3.81 -10.83
C LEU A 246 5.55 -2.37 -11.31
N SER A 247 4.52 -2.08 -12.12
CA SER A 247 4.22 -0.72 -12.58
C SER A 247 3.96 0.24 -11.42
N LEU A 248 3.40 -0.24 -10.30
CA LEU A 248 3.21 0.57 -9.09
C LEU A 248 4.52 1.09 -8.49
N ARG A 249 5.69 0.56 -8.88
CA ARG A 249 7.00 1.08 -8.47
C ARG A 249 7.35 2.38 -9.17
N GLU A 250 6.86 2.61 -10.37
CA GLU A 250 7.23 3.78 -11.17
C GLU A 250 6.58 5.03 -10.60
N ALA A 251 7.38 5.91 -9.99
CA ALA A 251 6.86 7.11 -9.36
C ALA A 251 6.37 8.18 -10.35
N SER A 252 6.76 8.09 -11.62
CA SER A 252 6.37 9.03 -12.68
C SER A 252 5.01 8.77 -13.29
N ALA A 253 4.32 7.70 -12.92
CA ALA A 253 3.00 7.37 -13.48
C ALA A 253 1.95 8.42 -13.07
N SER A 254 1.00 8.69 -13.98
CA SER A 254 -0.12 9.56 -13.70
C SER A 254 -1.04 8.97 -12.62
N SER A 255 -1.84 9.82 -11.96
CA SER A 255 -2.86 9.36 -11.00
C SER A 255 -3.88 8.44 -11.65
N GLU A 256 -4.21 8.70 -12.92
CA GLU A 256 -5.16 7.92 -13.72
C GLU A 256 -4.63 6.52 -14.03
N GLU A 257 -3.41 6.40 -14.54
CA GLU A 257 -2.77 5.09 -14.79
C GLU A 257 -2.60 4.30 -13.49
N THR A 258 -2.26 4.98 -12.40
CA THR A 258 -2.16 4.36 -11.07
C THR A 258 -3.53 3.83 -10.63
N CYS A 259 -4.60 4.61 -10.79
CA CYS A 259 -5.95 4.11 -10.52
C CYS A 259 -6.31 2.90 -11.39
N ALA A 260 -6.06 2.97 -12.70
CA ALA A 260 -6.32 1.87 -13.63
C ALA A 260 -5.58 0.60 -13.19
N THR A 261 -4.32 0.70 -12.76
CA THR A 261 -3.55 -0.44 -12.22
C THR A 261 -4.11 -0.99 -10.91
N LEU A 262 -4.61 -0.13 -10.01
CA LEU A 262 -5.20 -0.55 -8.74
C LEU A 262 -6.54 -1.24 -8.96
N VAL A 263 -7.39 -0.72 -9.85
CA VAL A 263 -8.64 -1.36 -10.27
C VAL A 263 -8.36 -2.70 -10.94
N THR A 264 -7.31 -2.80 -11.76
CA THR A 264 -6.87 -4.08 -12.36
C THR A 264 -6.55 -5.12 -11.28
N LEU A 265 -5.82 -4.72 -10.24
CA LEU A 265 -5.49 -5.61 -9.12
C LEU A 265 -6.73 -6.00 -8.31
N HIS A 266 -7.66 -5.06 -8.09
CA HIS A 266 -8.94 -5.33 -7.43
C HIS A 266 -9.78 -6.35 -8.21
N LEU A 267 -9.92 -6.16 -9.53
CA LEU A 267 -10.73 -7.01 -10.41
C LEU A 267 -10.14 -8.41 -10.62
N LEU A 268 -8.83 -8.51 -10.86
CA LEU A 268 -8.21 -9.79 -11.11
C LEU A 268 -7.89 -10.52 -9.81
N ASP A 269 -7.26 -9.87 -8.83
CA ASP A 269 -6.73 -10.55 -7.64
C ASP A 269 -7.75 -10.60 -6.48
N SER A 270 -8.97 -10.10 -6.68
CA SER A 270 -10.05 -10.05 -5.67
C SER A 270 -9.63 -9.40 -4.34
N ARG A 271 -8.62 -8.52 -4.36
CA ARG A 271 -8.11 -7.85 -3.15
C ARG A 271 -9.01 -6.70 -2.75
N PRO A 272 -9.33 -6.52 -1.46
CA PRO A 272 -10.03 -5.33 -1.01
C PRO A 272 -9.19 -4.07 -1.29
N LEU A 273 -9.85 -2.92 -1.48
CA LEU A 273 -9.18 -1.66 -1.80
C LEU A 273 -8.11 -1.27 -0.77
N ASN A 274 -8.34 -1.61 0.51
CA ASN A 274 -7.36 -1.40 1.58
C ASN A 274 -6.02 -2.13 1.32
N GLU A 275 -6.08 -3.38 0.87
CA GLU A 275 -4.88 -4.14 0.51
C GLU A 275 -4.22 -3.62 -0.76
N THR A 276 -4.99 -3.09 -1.71
CA THR A 276 -4.42 -2.46 -2.92
C THR A 276 -3.64 -1.19 -2.57
N LEU A 277 -4.15 -0.37 -1.63
CA LEU A 277 -3.43 0.79 -1.08
C LEU A 277 -2.16 0.36 -0.35
N ALA A 278 -2.24 -0.65 0.51
CA ALA A 278 -1.06 -1.18 1.21
C ALA A 278 0.00 -1.68 0.20
N THR A 279 -0.43 -2.31 -0.89
CA THR A 279 0.45 -2.76 -1.96
C THR A 279 1.12 -1.58 -2.68
N LEU A 280 0.38 -0.52 -3.00
CA LEU A 280 0.93 0.73 -3.57
C LEU A 280 2.03 1.30 -2.68
N LEU A 281 1.73 1.54 -1.40
CA LEU A 281 2.67 2.12 -0.44
C LEU A 281 3.92 1.24 -0.29
N LEU A 282 3.75 -0.08 -0.23
CA LEU A 282 4.85 -1.03 -0.13
C LEU A 282 5.77 -1.00 -1.35
N GLN A 283 5.21 -0.97 -2.57
CA GLN A 283 6.03 -0.90 -3.79
C GLN A 283 6.77 0.43 -3.89
N ARG A 284 6.14 1.54 -3.50
CA ARG A 284 6.77 2.86 -3.45
C ARG A 284 7.86 2.95 -2.39
N SER A 285 7.68 2.36 -1.21
CA SER A 285 8.74 2.21 -0.20
C SER A 285 9.96 1.47 -0.74
N LYS A 286 9.77 0.37 -1.48
CA LYS A 286 10.89 -0.38 -2.08
C LYS A 286 11.67 0.48 -3.07
N THR A 287 10.99 1.29 -3.88
CA THR A 287 11.68 2.22 -4.78
C THR A 287 12.41 3.33 -4.04
N LEU A 288 11.78 3.88 -2.99
CA LEU A 288 12.41 4.88 -2.15
C LEU A 288 13.68 4.33 -1.51
N GLN A 289 13.64 3.15 -0.91
CA GLN A 289 14.80 2.48 -0.30
C GLN A 289 15.94 2.29 -1.30
N SER A 290 15.64 1.91 -2.55
CA SER A 290 16.66 1.77 -3.59
C SER A 290 17.36 3.09 -3.93
N VAL A 291 16.63 4.22 -3.88
CA VAL A 291 17.18 5.56 -4.09
C VAL A 291 17.92 6.07 -2.84
N LEU A 292 17.41 5.77 -1.65
CA LEU A 292 18.04 6.15 -0.38
C LEU A 292 19.38 5.42 -0.16
N ALA A 293 19.54 4.20 -0.68
CA ALA A 293 20.77 3.44 -0.63
C ALA A 293 21.89 3.95 -1.56
N TRP A 294 21.65 5.05 -2.30
CA TRP A 294 22.50 5.52 -3.41
C TRP A 294 23.99 5.76 -3.07
N ASN A 295 24.38 5.88 -1.80
CA ASN A 295 25.80 5.93 -1.39
C ASN A 295 26.12 5.13 -0.10
N SER A 296 25.18 4.35 0.44
CA SER A 296 25.41 3.62 1.70
C SER A 296 26.39 2.43 1.56
N GLY A 297 26.76 2.06 0.32
CA GLY A 297 27.65 0.93 0.00
C GLY A 297 29.14 1.28 -0.16
N THR A 298 29.52 2.57 -0.19
CA THR A 298 30.93 2.97 -0.38
C THR A 298 31.82 2.72 0.84
N SER A 299 31.24 2.30 1.96
CA SER A 299 31.98 1.90 3.17
C SER A 299 32.23 0.39 3.30
N VAL A 300 31.53 -0.51 2.56
CA VAL A 300 31.54 -1.96 2.90
C VAL A 300 31.80 -2.91 1.71
N SER A 301 31.89 -2.46 0.46
CA SER A 301 32.16 -3.36 -0.67
C SER A 301 33.36 -2.94 -1.52
N LYS A 302 34.56 -3.26 -1.05
CA LYS A 302 35.74 -3.51 -1.90
C LYS A 302 36.05 -5.00 -1.88
N GLN A 303 35.15 -5.84 -2.39
CA GLN A 303 35.46 -7.22 -2.75
C GLN A 303 34.33 -7.79 -3.62
N ALA A 304 34.49 -7.68 -4.94
CA ALA A 304 34.27 -8.78 -5.91
C ALA A 304 34.19 -8.26 -7.37
N LYS A 305 35.18 -8.70 -8.17
CA LYS A 305 35.14 -9.02 -9.63
C LYS A 305 35.06 -7.81 -10.58
N THR A 306 35.94 -7.58 -11.56
CA THR A 306 36.96 -8.37 -12.30
C THR A 306 37.95 -7.39 -12.96
N PRO A 307 39.21 -7.78 -13.24
CA PRO A 307 40.19 -6.89 -13.87
C PRO A 307 40.00 -6.87 -15.39
N SER A 308 39.67 -5.72 -15.98
CA SER A 308 39.94 -5.48 -17.40
C SER A 308 41.39 -5.04 -17.53
N ILE A 309 42.21 -5.95 -18.06
CA ILE A 309 43.59 -5.70 -18.45
C ILE A 309 43.55 -4.67 -19.59
N THR A 310 43.98 -3.45 -19.32
CA THR A 310 44.43 -2.51 -20.35
C THR A 310 45.94 -2.44 -20.21
N ILE A 311 46.67 -3.06 -21.15
CA ILE A 311 48.11 -2.92 -21.24
C ILE A 311 48.39 -1.54 -21.85
N GLY A 312 48.84 -0.62 -21.00
CA GLY A 312 49.42 0.66 -21.40
C GLY A 312 50.66 0.89 -20.55
N ASN A 313 51.83 0.83 -21.18
CA ASN A 313 53.11 1.14 -20.57
C ASN A 313 53.16 2.60 -20.08
N GLY A 314 53.69 2.81 -18.87
CA GLY A 314 54.11 4.12 -18.38
C GLY A 314 53.93 4.28 -16.88
N ASP A 315 55.04 4.44 -16.17
CA ASP A 315 55.14 4.69 -14.73
C ASP A 315 54.11 5.71 -14.21
N GLY A 316 53.34 5.28 -13.21
CA GLY A 316 52.43 6.13 -12.47
C GLY A 316 51.63 5.32 -11.47
N ASN A 317 51.91 5.51 -10.18
CA ASN A 317 51.12 4.96 -9.08
C ASN A 317 49.61 5.14 -9.33
N PRO A 318 48.77 4.08 -9.24
CA PRO A 318 47.33 4.25 -9.30
C PRO A 318 46.84 4.80 -7.96
N VAL A 319 46.85 6.13 -7.82
CA VAL A 319 46.05 6.80 -6.79
C VAL A 319 44.59 6.58 -7.18
N LEU A 320 43.93 5.63 -6.52
CA LEU A 320 42.48 5.46 -6.53
C LEU A 320 41.85 6.71 -5.90
N SER A 321 41.75 7.79 -6.68
CA SER A 321 40.94 8.95 -6.37
C SER A 321 39.48 8.51 -6.43
N ALA A 322 38.88 8.33 -5.25
CA ALA A 322 37.42 8.41 -5.14
C ALA A 322 37.04 9.78 -5.67
N LYS A 323 36.31 9.83 -6.80
CA LYS A 323 35.79 11.10 -7.32
C LYS A 323 35.00 11.78 -6.19
N PRO A 324 35.27 13.05 -5.87
CA PRO A 324 34.42 13.78 -4.94
C PRO A 324 33.01 13.81 -5.54
N VAL A 325 32.03 13.29 -4.78
CA VAL A 325 30.62 13.29 -5.20
C VAL A 325 30.23 14.74 -5.47
N SER A 326 29.70 15.00 -6.67
CA SER A 326 29.36 16.36 -7.04
C SER A 326 28.12 16.81 -6.27
N VAL A 327 28.11 18.05 -5.78
CA VAL A 327 26.94 18.67 -5.10
C VAL A 327 25.67 18.54 -5.95
N ARG A 328 25.84 18.55 -7.29
CA ARG A 328 24.76 18.37 -8.25
C ARG A 328 24.14 16.97 -8.19
N GLU A 329 24.95 15.93 -8.04
CA GLU A 329 24.48 14.55 -7.90
C GLU A 329 23.69 14.37 -6.60
N VAL A 330 24.21 14.86 -5.47
CA VAL A 330 23.50 14.86 -4.16
C VAL A 330 22.17 15.62 -4.26
N THR A 331 22.19 16.79 -4.90
CA THR A 331 20.96 17.57 -5.11
C THR A 331 19.94 16.79 -5.93
N GLN A 332 20.38 16.07 -6.97
CA GLN A 332 19.48 15.33 -7.86
C GLN A 332 18.90 14.11 -7.16
N THR A 333 19.68 13.37 -6.37
CA THR A 333 19.21 12.17 -5.67
C THR A 333 18.26 12.52 -4.54
N MET A 334 18.56 13.59 -3.80
CA MET A 334 17.66 14.11 -2.77
C MET A 334 16.33 14.59 -3.37
N LYS A 335 16.36 15.25 -4.53
CA LYS A 335 15.14 15.61 -5.29
C LYS A 335 14.38 14.37 -5.77
N ARG A 336 15.06 13.34 -6.30
CA ARG A 336 14.42 12.08 -6.73
C ARG A 336 13.74 11.38 -5.56
N ALA A 337 14.41 11.25 -4.41
CA ALA A 337 13.82 10.64 -3.22
C ALA A 337 12.57 11.39 -2.75
N LEU A 338 12.66 12.73 -2.63
CA LEU A 338 11.51 13.55 -2.28
C LEU A 338 10.38 13.48 -3.33
N SER A 339 10.70 13.41 -4.63
CA SER A 339 9.68 13.27 -5.67
C SER A 339 8.87 11.99 -5.53
N ILE A 340 9.49 10.88 -5.10
CA ILE A 340 8.78 9.62 -4.85
C ILE A 340 7.82 9.77 -3.67
N VAL A 341 8.28 10.38 -2.57
CA VAL A 341 7.45 10.61 -1.37
C VAL A 341 6.26 11.50 -1.71
N VAL A 342 6.52 12.67 -2.32
CA VAL A 342 5.50 13.65 -2.69
C VAL A 342 4.48 13.05 -3.66
N GLN A 343 4.95 12.43 -4.74
CA GLN A 343 4.05 11.90 -5.77
C GLN A 343 3.21 10.74 -5.23
N THR A 344 3.74 9.94 -4.29
CA THR A 344 2.97 8.84 -3.67
C THR A 344 1.85 9.37 -2.78
N VAL A 345 2.09 10.44 -2.01
CA VAL A 345 1.04 11.08 -1.19
C VAL A 345 -0.03 11.72 -2.08
N ILE A 346 0.38 12.45 -3.12
CA ILE A 346 -0.55 13.11 -4.05
C ILE A 346 -1.39 12.07 -4.80
N THR A 347 -0.77 11.01 -5.32
CA THR A 347 -1.50 9.96 -6.05
C THR A 347 -2.43 9.17 -5.13
N ALA A 348 -2.01 8.83 -3.91
CA ALA A 348 -2.88 8.15 -2.94
C ALA A 348 -4.12 8.99 -2.61
N ARG A 349 -3.96 10.31 -2.42
CA ARG A 349 -5.08 11.24 -2.23
C ARG A 349 -5.96 11.34 -3.46
N ALA A 350 -5.38 11.59 -4.63
CA ALA A 350 -6.14 11.73 -5.87
C ALA A 350 -6.97 10.47 -6.22
N VAL A 351 -6.48 9.28 -5.88
CA VAL A 351 -7.17 8.01 -6.21
C VAL A 351 -8.23 7.64 -5.19
N PHE A 352 -7.94 7.79 -3.89
CA PHE A 352 -8.78 7.22 -2.81
C PHE A 352 -9.44 8.27 -1.89
N GLN A 353 -9.10 9.55 -1.97
CA GLN A 353 -9.73 10.57 -1.14
C GLN A 353 -11.10 10.96 -1.71
N ASP A 354 -12.12 10.90 -0.86
CA ASP A 354 -13.42 11.49 -1.15
C ASP A 354 -13.36 13.00 -0.84
N GLU A 355 -13.58 13.82 -1.87
CA GLU A 355 -13.82 15.25 -1.70
C GLU A 355 -15.29 15.46 -1.31
N PRO A 356 -15.62 16.46 -0.47
CA PRO A 356 -16.99 16.68 0.00
C PRO A 356 -18.00 16.94 -1.14
N SER A 357 -17.52 17.26 -2.34
CA SER A 357 -18.32 17.48 -3.55
C SER A 357 -18.14 16.38 -4.62
N GLN A 358 -17.16 15.48 -4.47
CA GLN A 358 -16.78 14.52 -5.51
C GLN A 358 -16.27 13.22 -4.91
N GLU A 359 -16.82 12.10 -5.35
CA GLU A 359 -16.38 10.78 -4.91
C GLU A 359 -14.97 10.45 -5.38
N SER A 360 -14.25 9.62 -4.61
CA SER A 360 -12.92 9.15 -4.96
C SER A 360 -12.87 8.58 -6.39
N LEU A 361 -11.76 8.85 -7.07
CA LEU A 361 -11.60 8.52 -8.48
C LEU A 361 -11.75 7.00 -8.71
N ILE A 362 -11.32 6.17 -7.77
CA ILE A 362 -11.51 4.72 -7.85
C ILE A 362 -12.99 4.31 -7.75
N VAL A 363 -13.77 4.91 -6.85
CA VAL A 363 -15.20 4.62 -6.69
C VAL A 363 -15.97 5.07 -7.94
N ARG A 364 -15.64 6.23 -8.51
CA ARG A 364 -16.21 6.69 -9.78
C ARG A 364 -15.93 5.73 -10.94
N VAL A 365 -14.69 5.22 -11.04
CA VAL A 365 -14.35 4.21 -12.04
C VAL A 365 -15.20 2.96 -11.82
N LEU A 366 -15.23 2.41 -10.60
CA LEU A 366 -16.00 1.20 -10.30
C LEU A 366 -17.51 1.37 -10.54
N ARG A 367 -18.08 2.54 -10.24
CA ARG A 367 -19.48 2.87 -10.55
C ARG A 367 -19.74 2.97 -12.04
N SER A 368 -18.86 3.66 -12.78
CA SER A 368 -18.97 3.79 -14.24
C SER A 368 -18.91 2.43 -14.96
N MET A 369 -18.28 1.42 -14.34
CA MET A 369 -18.26 0.07 -14.88
C MET A 369 -19.61 -0.65 -14.74
N GLN A 370 -20.48 -0.21 -13.84
CA GLN A 370 -21.77 -0.84 -13.55
C GLN A 370 -22.96 -0.13 -14.19
N GLU A 371 -23.00 1.21 -14.19
CA GLU A 371 -24.14 1.97 -14.71
C GLU A 371 -24.38 1.75 -16.22
N ASP A 372 -25.65 1.59 -16.60
CA ASP A 372 -26.09 1.56 -17.99
C ASP A 372 -26.23 2.99 -18.53
N GLN A 373 -25.85 3.18 -19.80
CA GLN A 373 -25.74 4.50 -20.46
C GLN A 373 -27.07 5.28 -20.61
N GLN A 374 -28.17 4.96 -19.91
CA GLN A 374 -29.49 5.45 -20.30
C GLN A 374 -30.24 6.46 -19.43
N GLU A 375 -29.82 6.87 -18.23
CA GLU A 375 -30.69 7.82 -17.48
C GLU A 375 -30.10 9.09 -16.85
N ASN A 376 -28.80 9.40 -16.88
CA ASN A 376 -28.36 10.75 -16.44
C ASN A 376 -27.13 11.28 -17.18
N THR A 377 -27.33 11.72 -18.42
CA THR A 377 -26.26 12.21 -19.29
C THR A 377 -25.62 13.55 -18.86
N ARG A 378 -26.09 14.33 -17.87
CA ARG A 378 -25.69 15.77 -17.84
C ARG A 378 -25.49 16.52 -16.53
N LEU A 379 -25.35 15.91 -15.35
CA LEU A 379 -24.99 16.70 -14.17
C LEU A 379 -23.95 15.99 -13.27
N VAL A 380 -22.70 16.45 -13.42
CA VAL A 380 -21.52 16.26 -12.55
C VAL A 380 -20.65 15.02 -12.85
N ASP A 381 -19.36 15.27 -13.13
CA ASP A 381 -18.20 14.34 -13.24
C ASP A 381 -17.85 13.67 -14.59
N ALA A 382 -17.14 14.39 -15.46
CA ALA A 382 -16.38 13.78 -16.55
C ALA A 382 -15.19 12.96 -15.97
N LEU A 383 -15.23 11.63 -16.04
CA LEU A 383 -14.03 10.83 -15.85
C LEU A 383 -13.05 11.10 -17.01
N PRO A 384 -11.73 10.93 -16.80
CA PRO A 384 -10.77 10.96 -17.89
C PRO A 384 -11.07 9.88 -18.95
N GLU A 385 -10.96 10.23 -20.23
CA GLU A 385 -11.24 9.34 -21.38
C GLU A 385 -10.48 8.00 -21.31
N GLN A 386 -9.35 7.95 -20.61
CA GLN A 386 -8.50 6.76 -20.47
C GLN A 386 -9.08 5.71 -19.50
N LEU A 387 -9.99 6.15 -18.61
CA LEU A 387 -10.60 5.32 -17.56
C LEU A 387 -12.02 4.88 -17.93
N TYR A 388 -12.66 5.53 -18.90
CA TYR A 388 -13.92 5.06 -19.48
C TYR A 388 -13.68 3.86 -20.38
N LEU A 389 -13.97 2.66 -19.87
CA LEU A 389 -13.85 1.41 -20.62
C LEU A 389 -15.22 0.77 -20.80
N THR A 390 -15.59 0.52 -22.06
CA THR A 390 -16.76 -0.29 -22.41
C THR A 390 -16.30 -1.49 -23.22
N THR A 391 -17.04 -2.59 -23.13
CA THR A 391 -16.73 -3.77 -23.94
C THR A 391 -16.83 -3.45 -25.44
N GLN A 392 -17.73 -2.57 -25.84
CA GLN A 392 -17.82 -2.08 -27.22
C GLN A 392 -16.58 -1.28 -27.66
N SER A 393 -16.05 -0.38 -26.81
CA SER A 393 -14.81 0.33 -27.15
C SER A 393 -13.62 -0.63 -27.23
N LEU A 394 -13.53 -1.58 -26.29
CA LEU A 394 -12.49 -2.61 -26.28
C LEU A 394 -12.52 -3.46 -27.55
N LEU A 395 -13.70 -3.95 -27.97
CA LEU A 395 -13.87 -4.76 -29.18
C LEU A 395 -13.62 -3.95 -30.47
N SER A 396 -13.91 -2.64 -30.48
CA SER A 396 -13.63 -1.76 -31.61
C SER A 396 -12.14 -1.53 -31.86
N HIS A 397 -11.32 -1.60 -30.81
CA HIS A 397 -9.87 -1.47 -30.89
C HIS A 397 -9.15 -2.76 -31.33
N LEU A 398 -9.90 -3.86 -31.49
CA LEU A 398 -9.38 -5.10 -32.03
C LEU A 398 -9.35 -5.06 -33.58
N THR A 399 -8.39 -5.76 -34.19
CA THR A 399 -8.17 -5.74 -35.65
C THR A 399 -9.33 -6.36 -36.45
N SER A 400 -10.20 -7.12 -35.79
CA SER A 400 -11.33 -7.85 -36.37
C SER A 400 -12.70 -7.31 -35.94
N SER A 401 -12.83 -5.99 -35.73
CA SER A 401 -14.03 -5.35 -35.17
C SER A 401 -15.36 -5.67 -35.89
N ALA A 402 -15.33 -5.85 -37.22
CA ALA A 402 -16.50 -6.25 -38.02
C ALA A 402 -17.01 -7.65 -37.68
N ASN A 403 -16.12 -8.60 -37.38
CA ASN A 403 -16.50 -9.97 -37.00
C ASN A 403 -17.08 -10.02 -35.57
N PHE A 404 -16.64 -9.11 -34.70
CA PHE A 404 -17.17 -9.00 -33.34
C PHE A 404 -18.57 -8.37 -33.28
N GLN A 405 -19.03 -7.75 -34.38
CA GLN A 405 -20.44 -7.41 -34.60
C GLN A 405 -21.33 -8.62 -34.92
N LEU A 406 -20.81 -9.84 -34.85
CA LEU A 406 -21.60 -11.08 -34.92
C LEU A 406 -21.71 -11.77 -33.54
N LEU A 407 -21.00 -11.30 -32.51
CA LEU A 407 -21.09 -11.85 -31.15
C LEU A 407 -22.48 -11.59 -30.53
N PRO A 408 -23.02 -12.47 -29.68
CA PRO A 408 -24.26 -12.22 -28.97
C PRO A 408 -24.25 -10.90 -28.19
N VAL A 409 -25.41 -10.24 -28.09
CA VAL A 409 -25.56 -8.92 -27.44
C VAL A 409 -25.04 -8.95 -26.00
N ASN A 410 -25.29 -10.04 -25.27
CA ASN A 410 -24.86 -10.24 -23.87
C ASN A 410 -23.33 -10.19 -23.70
N LEU A 411 -22.56 -10.53 -24.73
CA LEU A 411 -21.10 -10.48 -24.69
C LEU A 411 -20.56 -9.12 -25.12
N ARG A 412 -21.30 -8.38 -25.97
CA ARG A 412 -20.97 -6.99 -26.31
C ARG A 412 -21.29 -6.01 -25.18
N SER A 413 -22.27 -6.33 -24.35
CA SER A 413 -22.63 -5.60 -23.14
C SER A 413 -21.98 -6.17 -21.87
N TYR A 414 -21.07 -7.15 -21.99
CA TYR A 414 -20.45 -7.78 -20.81
C TYR A 414 -19.80 -6.74 -19.90
N LYS A 415 -20.08 -6.84 -18.60
CA LYS A 415 -19.50 -5.99 -17.56
C LYS A 415 -18.92 -6.86 -16.44
N PRO A 416 -17.67 -6.65 -16.02
CA PRO A 416 -17.14 -7.25 -14.79
C PRO A 416 -17.97 -6.79 -13.58
N TYR A 417 -18.56 -7.73 -12.85
CA TYR A 417 -19.30 -7.41 -11.63
C TYR A 417 -18.35 -7.01 -10.49
N VAL A 418 -18.67 -5.91 -9.80
CA VAL A 418 -17.97 -5.43 -8.60
C VAL A 418 -19.02 -5.04 -7.57
N ASP A 419 -19.03 -5.64 -6.39
CA ASP A 419 -19.96 -5.20 -5.35
C ASP A 419 -19.49 -3.87 -4.72
N LEU A 420 -20.14 -2.77 -5.10
CA LEU A 420 -19.87 -1.43 -4.55
C LEU A 420 -20.35 -1.23 -3.11
N ASN A 421 -21.24 -2.11 -2.61
CA ASN A 421 -21.77 -2.03 -1.25
C ASN A 421 -20.97 -2.88 -0.26
N SER A 422 -20.03 -3.69 -0.75
CA SER A 422 -19.19 -4.53 0.08
C SER A 422 -18.10 -3.71 0.79
N SER A 423 -17.76 -4.11 2.01
CA SER A 423 -16.64 -3.53 2.77
C SER A 423 -15.28 -3.66 2.06
N SER A 424 -15.19 -4.44 0.99
CA SER A 424 -14.01 -4.60 0.14
C SER A 424 -13.80 -3.45 -0.86
N SER A 425 -14.87 -2.72 -1.21
CA SER A 425 -14.86 -1.57 -2.14
C SER A 425 -15.00 -0.22 -1.43
N LEU A 426 -15.23 -0.23 -0.12
CA LEU A 426 -15.30 0.97 0.73
C LEU A 426 -14.01 1.13 1.52
N LEU A 427 -13.41 2.32 1.48
CA LEU A 427 -12.26 2.67 2.29
C LEU A 427 -12.66 3.75 3.29
N ASN A 428 -12.44 3.52 4.58
CA ASN A 428 -12.75 4.52 5.59
C ASN A 428 -11.74 5.69 5.48
N ARG A 429 -12.25 6.92 5.30
CA ARG A 429 -11.44 8.14 5.14
C ARG A 429 -10.40 8.32 6.23
N THR A 430 -10.73 7.99 7.48
CA THR A 430 -9.82 8.12 8.61
C THR A 430 -8.67 7.11 8.56
N GLU A 431 -8.94 5.89 8.10
CA GLU A 431 -7.92 4.85 7.96
C GLU A 431 -6.95 5.18 6.82
N LEU A 432 -7.46 5.74 5.71
CA LEU A 432 -6.63 6.24 4.62
C LEU A 432 -5.68 7.33 5.12
N SER A 433 -6.22 8.38 5.75
CA SER A 433 -5.40 9.51 6.19
C SER A 433 -4.34 9.06 7.17
N GLN A 434 -4.69 8.17 8.10
CA GLN A 434 -3.76 7.60 9.07
C GLN A 434 -2.64 6.81 8.39
N ARG A 435 -2.97 5.86 7.50
CA ARG A 435 -1.97 5.03 6.80
C ARG A 435 -1.03 5.85 5.93
N VAL A 436 -1.56 6.84 5.21
CA VAL A 436 -0.75 7.73 4.36
C VAL A 436 0.14 8.62 5.21
N GLU A 437 -0.35 9.15 6.33
CA GLU A 437 0.44 9.98 7.25
C GLU A 437 1.54 9.18 7.95
N GLU A 438 1.24 7.98 8.45
CA GLU A 438 2.21 7.06 9.05
C GLU A 438 3.32 6.70 8.04
N TRP A 439 2.93 6.36 6.81
CA TRP A 439 3.87 6.08 5.73
C TRP A 439 4.71 7.31 5.36
N TYR A 440 4.10 8.48 5.31
CA TYR A 440 4.79 9.74 5.00
C TYR A 440 5.84 10.09 6.05
N LYS A 441 5.48 10.01 7.34
CA LYS A 441 6.41 10.24 8.45
C LYS A 441 7.58 9.25 8.40
N SER A 442 7.28 7.95 8.30
CA SER A 442 8.32 6.91 8.19
C SER A 442 9.25 7.13 7.00
N SER A 443 8.70 7.53 5.85
CA SER A 443 9.48 7.82 4.64
C SER A 443 10.35 9.07 4.79
N CYS A 444 9.84 10.11 5.45
CA CYS A 444 10.61 11.32 5.75
C CYS A 444 11.73 11.06 6.76
N ASP A 445 11.52 10.19 7.76
CA ASP A 445 12.56 9.80 8.71
C ASP A 445 13.68 9.00 8.03
N GLN A 446 13.32 8.04 7.16
CA GLN A 446 14.29 7.31 6.34
C GLN A 446 15.07 8.25 5.43
N TRP A 447 14.38 9.20 4.80
CA TRP A 447 15.01 10.24 3.99
C TRP A 447 15.95 11.13 4.82
N ARG A 448 15.54 11.56 6.03
CA ARG A 448 16.37 12.37 6.93
C ARG A 448 17.66 11.63 7.29
N HIS A 449 17.56 10.34 7.59
CA HIS A 449 18.73 9.52 7.93
C HIS A 449 19.72 9.41 6.77
N SER A 450 19.25 9.07 5.56
CA SER A 450 20.12 9.01 4.38
C SER A 450 20.64 10.39 3.96
N ALA A 451 19.82 11.44 4.10
CA ALA A 451 20.24 12.81 3.83
C ALA A 451 21.39 13.24 4.74
N ALA A 452 21.37 12.88 6.03
CA ALA A 452 22.49 13.16 6.95
C ALA A 452 23.81 12.55 6.44
N GLN A 453 23.76 11.33 5.88
CA GLN A 453 24.93 10.71 5.24
C GLN A 453 25.38 11.50 4.01
N TRP A 454 24.46 11.93 3.14
CA TRP A 454 24.80 12.72 1.95
C TRP A 454 25.34 14.12 2.30
N PHE A 455 24.85 14.76 3.37
CA PHE A 455 25.40 16.02 3.86
C PHE A 455 26.83 15.86 4.41
N SER A 456 27.20 14.68 4.90
CA SER A 456 28.56 14.42 5.39
C SER A 456 29.63 14.54 4.29
N GLU A 457 29.24 14.41 3.03
CA GLU A 457 30.12 14.53 1.87
C GLU A 457 30.39 16.00 1.47
N LEU A 458 29.63 16.97 2.01
CA LEU A 458 29.73 18.40 1.67
C LEU A 458 30.67 19.15 2.61
N HIS A 459 31.76 19.71 2.08
CA HIS A 459 32.82 20.32 2.90
C HIS A 459 32.73 21.86 2.95
N SER A 460 31.94 22.47 2.06
CA SER A 460 31.80 23.93 1.98
C SER A 460 30.42 24.42 2.42
N ILE A 461 30.39 25.49 3.22
CA ILE A 461 29.14 26.15 3.64
C ILE A 461 28.34 26.64 2.41
N LYS A 462 29.02 27.10 1.36
CA LYS A 462 28.37 27.56 0.12
C LYS A 462 27.60 26.44 -0.56
N GLU A 463 28.16 25.22 -0.54
CA GLU A 463 27.54 24.04 -1.14
C GLU A 463 26.30 23.61 -0.36
N VAL A 464 26.40 23.56 0.98
CA VAL A 464 25.26 23.26 1.88
C VAL A 464 24.12 24.26 1.67
N TRP A 465 24.43 25.56 1.58
CA TRP A 465 23.41 26.60 1.38
C TRP A 465 22.79 26.54 -0.03
N SER A 466 23.58 26.19 -1.05
CA SER A 466 23.08 25.99 -2.42
C SER A 466 22.12 24.80 -2.51
N LEU A 467 22.44 23.69 -1.84
CA LEU A 467 21.62 22.49 -1.74
C LEU A 467 20.29 22.80 -1.01
N ARG A 468 20.39 23.47 0.14
CA ARG A 468 19.22 23.93 0.91
C ARG A 468 18.24 24.73 0.05
N ASN A 469 18.74 25.73 -0.68
CA ASN A 469 17.91 26.56 -1.54
C ASN A 469 17.33 25.81 -2.74
N ALA A 470 18.06 24.85 -3.30
CA ALA A 470 17.59 24.04 -4.41
C ALA A 470 16.47 23.09 -4.01
N ILE A 471 16.53 22.53 -2.80
CA ILE A 471 15.52 21.62 -2.25
C ILE A 471 14.32 22.39 -1.72
N ARG A 472 14.52 23.50 -1.00
CA ARG A 472 13.43 24.35 -0.51
C ARG A 472 12.57 24.89 -1.67
N ARG A 473 13.20 25.35 -2.75
CA ARG A 473 12.49 25.75 -3.97
C ARG A 473 11.69 24.62 -4.59
N TYR A 474 12.22 23.39 -4.55
CA TYR A 474 11.50 22.22 -5.03
C TYR A 474 10.28 21.91 -4.16
N VAL A 475 10.44 21.83 -2.83
CA VAL A 475 9.35 21.51 -1.89
C VAL A 475 8.22 22.54 -1.93
N VAL A 476 8.56 23.84 -2.00
CA VAL A 476 7.55 24.92 -2.10
C VAL A 476 6.76 24.85 -3.41
N GLY A 477 7.36 24.30 -4.48
CA GLY A 477 6.69 24.11 -5.77
C GLY A 477 5.79 22.86 -5.84
N THR A 478 5.69 22.07 -4.78
CA THR A 478 4.87 20.85 -4.76
C THR A 478 3.48 21.09 -4.16
N ALA A 479 2.48 20.35 -4.63
CA ALA A 479 1.08 20.42 -4.16
C ALA A 479 0.85 19.70 -2.82
N LEU A 480 1.83 19.71 -1.90
CA LEU A 480 1.69 19.15 -0.56
C LEU A 480 0.86 20.05 0.35
N LEU A 481 0.31 19.48 1.44
CA LEU A 481 -0.31 20.29 2.49
C LEU A 481 0.75 21.18 3.18
N GLN A 482 0.32 22.35 3.64
CA GLN A 482 1.23 23.33 4.25
C GLN A 482 2.02 22.75 5.43
N GLY A 483 1.39 21.91 6.27
CA GLY A 483 2.06 21.22 7.37
C GLY A 483 3.12 20.19 6.93
N GLU A 484 2.88 19.49 5.82
CA GLU A 484 3.80 18.48 5.29
C GLU A 484 5.05 19.12 4.69
N SER A 485 4.85 20.19 3.91
CA SER A 485 5.96 20.97 3.35
C SER A 485 6.82 21.61 4.44
N ALA A 486 6.19 22.14 5.50
CA ALA A 486 6.89 22.71 6.65
C ALA A 486 7.73 21.65 7.40
N TYR A 487 7.21 20.43 7.53
CA TYR A 487 7.94 19.32 8.17
C TYR A 487 9.20 18.92 7.39
N ILE A 488 9.13 18.79 6.06
CA ILE A 488 10.33 18.51 5.24
C ILE A 488 11.34 19.66 5.35
N VAL A 489 10.86 20.91 5.33
CA VAL A 489 11.73 22.09 5.44
C VAL A 489 12.38 22.17 6.82
N SER A 490 11.67 21.89 7.91
CA SER A 490 12.28 21.89 9.26
C SER A 490 13.33 20.79 9.40
N ASN A 491 13.08 19.61 8.83
CA ASN A 491 14.06 18.53 8.78
C ASN A 491 15.30 18.94 7.99
N LEU A 492 15.12 19.53 6.80
CA LEU A 492 16.22 20.06 6.00
C LEU A 492 17.03 21.14 6.74
N ASP A 493 16.34 22.06 7.42
CA ASP A 493 16.97 23.14 8.18
C ASP A 493 17.79 22.60 9.35
N SER A 494 17.28 21.59 10.06
CA SER A 494 18.03 20.92 11.14
C SER A 494 19.29 20.22 10.63
N LEU A 495 19.22 19.49 9.51
CA LEU A 495 20.39 18.85 8.90
C LEU A 495 21.43 19.86 8.40
N CYS A 496 20.97 20.97 7.80
CA CYS A 496 21.86 22.05 7.38
C CYS A 496 22.55 22.68 8.59
N HIS A 497 21.82 22.91 9.68
CA HIS A 497 22.37 23.47 10.91
C HIS A 497 23.44 22.55 11.54
N GLU A 498 23.13 21.26 11.70
CA GLU A 498 24.07 20.25 12.22
C GLU A 498 25.35 20.19 11.37
N ARG A 499 25.22 20.19 10.03
CA ARG A 499 26.39 20.14 9.15
C ARG A 499 27.20 21.43 9.18
N ILE A 500 26.55 22.60 9.20
CA ILE A 500 27.24 23.90 9.27
C ILE A 500 28.05 23.98 10.57
N LEU A 501 27.48 23.57 11.70
CA LEU A 501 28.20 23.50 12.97
C LEU A 501 29.43 22.58 12.88
N GLY A 502 29.28 21.39 12.30
CA GLY A 502 30.41 20.47 12.09
C GLY A 502 31.51 21.06 11.21
N ILE A 503 31.16 21.77 10.13
CA ILE A 503 32.14 22.43 9.26
C ILE A 503 32.88 23.54 10.04
N TRP A 504 32.17 24.37 10.80
CA TRP A 504 32.78 25.43 11.60
C TRP A 504 33.69 24.88 12.69
N GLN A 505 33.30 23.82 13.38
CA GLN A 505 34.14 23.16 14.39
C GLN A 505 35.43 22.62 13.78
N ASN A 506 35.33 21.94 12.62
CA ASN A 506 36.51 21.43 11.92
C ASN A 506 37.44 22.55 11.43
N LEU A 507 36.87 23.62 10.87
CA LEU A 507 37.65 24.79 10.44
C LEU A 507 38.34 25.46 11.63
N LEU A 508 37.64 25.63 12.75
CA LEU A 508 38.23 26.23 13.96
C LEU A 508 39.39 25.38 14.50
N LEU A 509 39.19 24.06 14.62
CA LEU A 509 40.25 23.13 15.04
C LEU A 509 41.45 23.12 14.09
N GLU A 510 41.20 23.18 12.78
CA GLU A 510 42.26 23.26 11.78
C GLU A 510 43.02 24.59 11.87
N THR A 511 42.33 25.71 12.07
CA THR A 511 42.96 27.01 12.29
C THR A 511 43.74 27.07 13.59
N GLU A 512 43.25 26.46 14.67
CA GLU A 512 43.96 26.33 15.93
C GLU A 512 45.25 25.50 15.75
N ALA A 513 45.16 24.36 15.06
CA ALA A 513 46.32 23.52 14.77
C ALA A 513 47.36 24.24 13.88
N LYS A 514 46.91 24.97 12.85
CA LYS A 514 47.78 25.79 11.99
C LYS A 514 48.42 26.94 12.77
N PHE A 515 47.65 27.61 13.63
CA PHE A 515 48.15 28.69 14.47
C PHE A 515 49.18 28.17 15.48
N LYS A 516 48.91 27.06 16.15
CA LYS A 516 49.85 26.41 17.08
C LYS A 516 51.13 25.98 16.37
N LYS A 517 51.02 25.46 15.14
CA LYS A 517 52.18 25.12 14.31
C LYS A 517 52.99 26.36 13.93
N SER A 518 52.35 27.43 13.45
CA SER A 518 53.03 28.70 13.13
C SER A 518 53.70 29.31 14.36
N LEU A 519 53.04 29.27 15.52
CA LEU A 519 53.60 29.79 16.77
C LEU A 519 54.79 28.94 17.24
N HIS A 520 54.73 27.62 17.07
CA HIS A 520 55.87 26.74 17.35
C HIS A 520 57.05 27.00 16.40
N ASP A 521 56.77 27.19 15.11
CA ASP A 521 57.78 27.52 14.10
C ASP A 521 58.42 28.89 14.40
N ASP A 522 57.64 29.91 14.77
CA ASP A 522 58.13 31.25 15.13
C ASP A 522 58.90 31.28 16.46
N VAL A 523 58.48 30.50 17.46
CA VAL A 523 59.19 30.37 18.74
C VAL A 523 60.52 29.63 18.54
N SER A 524 60.53 28.58 17.71
CA SER A 524 61.78 27.86 17.40
C SER A 524 62.75 28.72 16.58
N LEU A 525 62.27 29.57 15.67
CA LEU A 525 63.06 30.58 14.98
C LEU A 525 63.61 31.66 15.92
N CYS A 526 62.84 32.07 16.94
CA CYS A 526 63.33 32.99 17.98
C CYS A 526 64.39 32.35 18.87
N GLN A 527 64.23 31.09 19.28
CA GLN A 527 65.23 30.36 20.06
C GLN A 527 66.52 30.10 19.27
N GLN A 528 66.43 29.85 17.96
CA GLN A 528 67.61 29.78 17.08
C GLN A 528 68.31 31.13 16.93
N LYS A 529 67.57 32.24 16.94
CA LYS A 529 68.12 33.61 16.98
C LYS A 529 68.76 33.97 18.32
N GLU A 530 68.28 33.44 19.44
CA GLU A 530 68.94 33.62 20.75
C GLU A 530 70.24 32.81 20.86
N ASN A 531 70.28 31.59 20.35
CA ASN A 531 71.51 30.80 20.27
C ASN A 531 72.57 31.37 19.31
N THR A 532 72.19 32.28 18.40
CA THR A 532 73.10 33.00 17.51
C THR A 532 73.41 34.43 17.98
N LYS A 533 72.77 34.93 19.05
CA LYS A 533 73.07 36.23 19.70
C LYS A 533 74.23 36.17 20.70
N GLY A 534 75.18 35.25 20.49
CA GLY A 534 76.52 35.34 21.07
C GLY A 534 77.43 36.36 20.38
N THR A 535 77.03 36.97 19.26
CA THR A 535 77.88 37.95 18.57
C THR A 535 77.09 39.01 17.77
N TYR A 536 77.08 40.22 18.34
CA TYR A 536 76.93 41.56 17.74
C TYR A 536 75.55 42.13 17.28
N ASN A 537 75.22 43.24 17.98
CA ASN A 537 74.64 44.53 17.57
C ASN A 537 73.15 44.72 17.23
N LEU A 538 72.60 45.74 17.89
CA LEU A 538 71.29 46.37 17.70
C LEU A 538 71.03 46.76 16.23
N LYS A 539 69.90 46.33 15.66
CA LYS A 539 69.01 47.19 14.85
C LYS A 539 67.54 46.77 15.03
N GLN A 540 66.70 47.80 15.08
CA GLN A 540 65.27 47.83 15.44
C GLN A 540 64.43 46.75 14.74
N SER A 541 63.61 46.05 15.52
CA SER A 541 62.52 45.21 15.02
C SER A 541 61.26 46.05 14.86
N THR A 542 60.90 46.36 13.61
CA THR A 542 59.54 46.73 13.22
C THR A 542 58.60 45.54 13.46
N LEU A 543 57.58 45.76 14.28
CA LEU A 543 56.43 44.87 14.49
C LEU A 543 55.73 44.59 13.14
N PRO A 544 55.35 43.34 12.81
CA PRO A 544 54.36 43.12 11.78
C PRO A 544 52.97 43.45 12.34
N ILE A 545 52.38 44.48 11.74
CA ILE A 545 51.02 44.95 11.97
C ILE A 545 50.03 43.82 11.66
N LEU A 546 49.10 43.60 12.61
CA LEU A 546 47.94 42.73 12.51
C LEU A 546 47.09 43.15 11.30
N ASN A 547 47.14 42.42 10.19
CA ASN A 547 46.26 42.69 9.05
C ASN A 547 44.94 41.92 9.23
N ILE A 548 44.01 42.54 9.94
CA ILE A 548 42.62 42.08 10.09
C ILE A 548 41.93 42.24 8.73
N PRO A 549 41.25 41.21 8.17
CA PRO A 549 40.44 41.41 6.98
C PRO A 549 39.22 42.26 7.34
N HIS A 550 39.17 43.49 6.81
CA HIS A 550 38.01 44.35 6.87
C HIS A 550 36.79 43.66 6.23
N SER A 551 35.76 43.47 7.05
CA SER A 551 34.38 43.23 6.63
C SER A 551 33.93 44.35 5.68
N LYS A 552 33.61 44.00 4.43
CA LYS A 552 32.86 44.89 3.53
C LYS A 552 31.41 44.90 3.98
N ASN A 553 31.09 45.90 4.80
CA ASN A 553 29.74 46.28 5.14
C ASN A 553 29.21 47.20 4.02
N THR A 554 28.36 46.69 3.13
CA THR A 554 27.63 47.51 2.16
C THR A 554 26.25 47.82 2.73
N ASN A 555 26.15 48.91 3.49
CA ASN A 555 24.90 49.64 3.71
C ASN A 555 24.90 50.86 2.79
N SER A 556 24.09 50.80 1.74
CA SER A 556 23.66 51.96 0.96
C SER A 556 22.38 52.51 1.59
N HIS A 557 22.51 53.62 2.32
CA HIS A 557 21.37 54.43 2.72
C HIS A 557 21.11 55.50 1.65
N SER A 558 19.90 55.41 1.06
CA SER A 558 18.95 56.50 0.84
C SER A 558 19.51 57.91 0.58
N ASN A 559 19.18 58.45 -0.59
CA ASN A 559 18.83 59.86 -0.72
C ASN A 559 17.47 59.98 -1.41
N ASP A 560 16.56 60.65 -0.72
CA ASP A 560 15.27 61.11 -1.18
C ASP A 560 15.40 62.07 -2.36
N ASN A 561 14.42 62.05 -3.27
CA ASN A 561 13.76 63.27 -3.72
C ASN A 561 12.39 63.01 -4.38
N CYS A 562 11.39 63.64 -3.78
CA CYS A 562 10.09 64.10 -4.30
C CYS A 562 9.93 64.18 -5.83
N ALA A 563 8.79 63.72 -6.36
CA ALA A 563 7.62 64.57 -6.62
C ALA A 563 6.61 63.87 -7.56
N SER A 564 5.33 63.96 -7.17
CA SER A 564 4.08 63.77 -7.95
C SER A 564 3.71 62.36 -8.41
#